data_AF-A0A7G5H272-F1
#
_entry.id   AF-A0A7G5H272-F1
#
_cell.length_a   1.000
_cell.length_b   1.000
_cell.length_c   1.000
_cell.angle_alpha   90.00
_cell.angle_beta   90.00
_cell.angle_gamma   90.00
#
_symmetry.space_group_name_H-M   'P 1'
#
loop_
_entity.id
_entity.type
_entity.pdbx_description
1 polymer ?
#
loop_
_entity_poly.entity_id
_entity_poly.type
_entity_poly.pdbx_seq_one_letter_code
_entity_poly.pdbx_strand_id
1 'polypeptide(L)'
;MNVSKILLAIGLFLIGSFGHWYIMYWQFKMPNWIRSPIPYVLALGCTWLWIKASKYGVEGFNGSMWSNRFLFFATGVIVGAFLYPLHYNQPLTIKVVIQILLALCIILVSLI
;
A
#
# COMPACT_ATOMS: atom_id res chain seq x y z
N MET A 1 5.86 -15.81 15.26
CA MET A 1 5.89 -14.56 14.47
C MET A 1 7.33 -14.30 14.06
N ASN A 2 7.59 -14.00 12.79
CA ASN A 2 8.93 -13.68 12.30
C ASN A 2 8.99 -12.20 11.88
N VAL A 3 9.58 -11.37 12.74
CA VAL A 3 9.62 -9.91 12.56
C VAL A 3 10.41 -9.50 11.30
N SER A 4 11.50 -10.20 10.98
CA SER A 4 12.29 -9.90 9.77
C SER A 4 11.45 -10.06 8.50
N LYS A 5 10.65 -11.12 8.40
CA LYS A 5 9.73 -11.33 7.27
C LYS A 5 8.62 -10.28 7.22
N ILE A 6 8.11 -9.87 8.38
CA ILE A 6 7.11 -8.78 8.46
C ILE A 6 7.71 -7.48 7.93
N LEU A 7 8.92 -7.10 8.35
CA LEU A 7 9.60 -5.89 7.86
C LEU A 7 9.84 -5.95 6.34
N LEU A 8 10.24 -7.11 5.82
CA LEU A 8 10.41 -7.31 4.38
C LEU A 8 9.07 -7.16 3.63
N ALA A 9 8.00 -7.72 4.17
CA ALA A 9 6.66 -7.57 3.61
C ALA A 9 6.20 -6.10 3.62
N ILE A 10 6.44 -5.36 4.71
CA ILE A 10 6.16 -3.93 4.80
C ILE A 10 6.89 -3.15 3.71
N GLY A 11 8.21 -3.38 3.56
CA GLY A 11 9.00 -2.69 2.54
C GLY A 11 8.49 -2.95 1.12
N LEU A 12 8.21 -4.21 0.78
CA LEU A 12 7.68 -4.57 -0.53
C LEU A 12 6.26 -4.04 -0.76
N PHE A 13 5.38 -4.11 0.26
CA PHE A 13 4.04 -3.54 0.16
C PHE A 13 4.06 -2.02 0.02
N LEU A 14 4.98 -1.30 0.68
CA LEU A 14 5.15 0.14 0.51
C LEU A 14 5.56 0.48 -0.93
N ILE A 15 6.61 -0.17 -1.45
CA ILE A 15 7.06 0.06 -2.84
C ILE A 15 5.94 -0.29 -3.84
N GLY A 16 5.28 -1.43 -3.65
CA GLY A 16 4.14 -1.84 -4.48
C GLY A 16 2.97 -0.87 -4.38
N SER A 17 2.72 -0.30 -3.19
CA SER A 17 1.66 0.69 -2.97
C SER A 17 1.94 2.01 -3.67
N PHE A 18 3.20 2.47 -3.73
CA PHE A 18 3.58 3.63 -4.55
C PHE A 18 3.23 3.38 -6.02
N GLY A 19 3.67 2.25 -6.58
CA GLY A 19 3.37 1.92 -7.97
C GLY A 19 1.87 1.77 -8.23
N HIS A 20 1.14 1.08 -7.35
CA HIS A 20 -0.32 0.97 -7.44
C HIS A 20 -1.03 2.32 -7.41
N TRP A 21 -0.58 3.24 -6.56
CA TRP A 21 -1.16 4.58 -6.52
C TRP A 21 -1.01 5.28 -7.86
N TYR A 22 0.16 5.22 -8.51
CA TYR A 22 0.32 5.79 -9.85
C TYR A 22 -0.56 5.07 -10.89
N ILE A 23 -0.64 3.74 -10.85
CA ILE A 23 -1.54 2.98 -11.75
C ILE A 23 -2.97 3.51 -11.64
N MET A 24 -3.49 3.65 -10.42
CA MET A 24 -4.89 3.98 -10.19
C MET A 24 -5.20 5.47 -10.31
N TYR A 25 -4.34 6.33 -9.77
CA TYR A 25 -4.69 7.73 -9.58
C TYR A 25 -4.00 8.64 -10.58
N TRP A 26 -2.93 8.25 -11.26
CA TRP A 26 -2.27 9.15 -12.23
C TRP A 26 -3.15 9.51 -13.44
N GLN A 27 -4.20 8.71 -13.70
CA GLN A 27 -5.19 9.03 -14.73
C GLN A 27 -5.83 10.41 -14.58
N PHE A 28 -5.95 10.94 -13.35
CA PHE A 28 -6.55 12.26 -13.11
C PHE A 28 -5.57 13.42 -13.38
N LYS A 29 -4.29 13.12 -13.68
CA LYS A 29 -3.28 14.09 -14.12
C LYS A 29 -2.93 13.94 -15.60
N MET A 30 -2.99 12.73 -16.14
CA MET A 30 -2.65 12.43 -17.53
C MET A 30 -3.86 11.85 -18.28
N PRO A 31 -4.50 12.62 -19.17
CA PRO A 31 -5.72 12.18 -19.87
C PRO A 31 -5.58 10.87 -20.66
N ASN A 32 -4.39 10.59 -21.19
CA ASN A 32 -4.13 9.38 -21.98
C ASN A 32 -3.55 8.22 -21.14
N TRP A 33 -3.54 8.30 -19.80
CA TRP A 33 -2.88 7.32 -18.93
C TRP A 33 -3.29 5.88 -19.22
N ILE A 34 -4.60 5.60 -19.20
CA ILE A 34 -5.16 4.24 -19.42
C ILE A 34 -4.94 3.77 -20.86
N ARG A 35 -4.79 4.69 -21.83
CA ARG A 35 -4.50 4.33 -23.23
C ARG A 35 -3.01 4.09 -23.47
N SER A 36 -2.15 4.55 -22.57
CA SER A 36 -0.70 4.35 -22.64
C SER A 36 -0.32 2.96 -22.09
N PRO A 37 0.82 2.39 -22.53
CA PRO A 37 1.30 1.11 -21.99
C PRO A 37 1.83 1.22 -20.54
N ILE A 38 2.10 2.44 -20.05
CA ILE A 38 2.81 2.70 -18.80
C ILE A 38 2.15 2.06 -17.56
N PRO A 39 0.85 2.28 -17.26
CA PRO A 39 0.22 1.67 -16.09
C PRO A 39 0.25 0.14 -16.12
N TYR A 40 0.19 -0.47 -17.31
CA TYR A 40 0.19 -1.92 -17.47
C TYR A 40 1.58 -2.51 -17.29
N VAL A 41 2.63 -1.86 -17.80
CA VAL A 41 4.02 -2.25 -17.51
C VAL A 41 4.33 -2.10 -16.03
N LEU A 42 3.88 -1.00 -15.41
CA LEU A 42 4.01 -0.79 -13.97
C LEU A 42 3.27 -1.85 -13.16
N ALA A 43 2.09 -2.28 -13.63
CA ALA A 43 1.30 -3.34 -13.00
C ALA A 43 2.07 -4.66 -12.94
N LEU A 44 2.81 -5.05 -13.99
CA LEU A 44 3.61 -6.28 -13.96
C LEU A 44 4.63 -6.29 -12.82
N GLY A 45 5.34 -5.16 -12.62
CA GLY A 45 6.28 -5.00 -11.52
C GLY A 45 5.60 -5.02 -10.15
N CYS A 46 4.50 -4.27 -10.00
CA CYS A 46 3.72 -4.22 -8.76
C CYS A 46 3.13 -5.58 -8.38
N THR A 47 2.67 -6.37 -9.36
CA THR A 47 2.16 -7.72 -9.13
C THR A 47 3.23 -8.60 -8.52
N TRP A 48 4.47 -8.57 -9.04
CA TRP A 48 5.57 -9.33 -8.44
C TRP A 48 5.88 -8.89 -7.00
N LEU A 49 5.93 -7.58 -6.75
CA LEU A 49 6.16 -7.02 -5.42
C LEU A 49 5.11 -7.51 -4.42
N TRP A 50 3.83 -7.49 -4.78
CA TRP A 50 2.75 -7.91 -3.90
C TRP A 50 2.66 -9.42 -3.70
N ILE A 51 2.97 -10.23 -4.72
CA ILE A 51 3.09 -11.68 -4.55
C ILE A 51 4.19 -12.00 -3.53
N LYS A 52 5.36 -11.35 -3.65
CA LYS A 52 6.44 -11.53 -2.67
C LYS A 52 6.07 -10.99 -1.29
N ALA A 53 5.50 -9.79 -1.21
CA ALA A 53 5.10 -9.17 0.05
C ALA A 53 4.09 -10.03 0.80
N SER A 54 3.06 -10.52 0.12
CA SER A 54 2.04 -11.39 0.71
C SER A 54 2.61 -12.72 1.22
N LYS A 55 3.52 -13.35 0.48
CA LYS A 55 4.24 -14.54 0.94
C LYS A 55 4.97 -14.26 2.26
N TYR A 56 5.81 -13.21 2.29
CA TYR A 56 6.59 -12.89 3.49
C TYR A 56 5.71 -12.45 4.66
N GLY A 57 4.63 -11.71 4.39
CA GLY A 57 3.71 -11.25 5.43
C GLY A 57 2.95 -12.41 6.06
N VAL A 58 2.40 -13.32 5.27
CA VAL A 58 1.72 -14.53 5.78
C VAL A 58 2.70 -15.42 6.56
N GLU A 59 3.91 -15.67 6.02
CA GLU A 59 4.94 -16.41 6.75
C GLU A 59 5.39 -15.70 8.05
N GLY A 60 5.43 -14.36 8.03
CA GLY A 60 5.77 -13.52 9.18
C GLY A 60 4.72 -13.61 10.30
N PHE A 61 3.45 -13.60 9.95
CA PHE A 61 2.32 -13.72 10.86
C PHE A 61 1.87 -15.16 11.12
N ASN A 62 2.79 -16.13 11.06
CA ASN A 62 2.52 -17.55 11.36
C ASN A 62 1.33 -18.14 10.57
N GLY A 63 1.14 -17.73 9.31
CA GLY A 63 0.05 -18.20 8.45
C GLY A 63 -1.21 -17.32 8.47
N SER A 64 -1.27 -16.26 9.29
CA SER A 64 -2.42 -15.36 9.31
C SER A 64 -2.53 -14.53 8.03
N MET A 65 -3.49 -14.87 7.19
CA MET A 65 -3.84 -14.10 5.99
C MET A 65 -4.48 -12.75 6.33
N TRP A 66 -5.22 -12.68 7.44
CA TRP A 66 -5.86 -11.44 7.90
C TRP A 66 -4.85 -10.39 8.33
N SER A 67 -3.87 -10.76 9.16
CA SER A 67 -2.80 -9.83 9.57
C SER A 67 -2.01 -9.31 8.38
N ASN A 68 -1.72 -10.17 7.40
CA ASN A 68 -1.10 -9.76 6.13
C ASN A 68 -1.98 -8.80 5.31
N ARG A 69 -3.30 -9.02 5.25
CA ARG A 69 -4.23 -8.14 4.53
C ARG A 69 -4.30 -6.75 5.16
N PHE A 70 -4.29 -6.66 6.49
CA PHE A 70 -4.26 -5.38 7.18
C PHE A 70 -2.93 -4.65 7.01
N LEU A 71 -1.82 -5.39 6.92
CA LEU A 71 -0.52 -4.83 6.55
C LEU A 71 -0.56 -4.16 5.17
N PHE A 72 -1.12 -4.87 4.17
CA PHE A 72 -1.33 -4.32 2.83
C PHE A 72 -2.17 -3.04 2.87
N PHE A 73 -3.32 -3.06 3.54
CA PHE A 73 -4.18 -1.89 3.71
C PHE A 73 -3.43 -0.68 4.29
N ALA A 74 -2.70 -0.88 5.38
CA ALA A 74 -1.98 0.19 6.06
C ALA A 74 -0.92 0.86 5.20
N THR A 75 -0.11 0.07 4.49
CA THR A 75 0.93 0.61 3.60
C THR A 75 0.32 1.46 2.47
N GLY A 76 -0.84 1.06 1.94
CA GLY A 76 -1.60 1.86 0.96
C GLY A 76 -2.09 3.21 1.53
N VAL A 77 -2.59 3.21 2.77
CA VAL A 77 -3.02 4.45 3.45
C VAL A 77 -1.85 5.41 3.65
N ILE A 78 -0.68 4.90 4.09
CA ILE A 78 0.54 5.70 4.28
C ILE A 78 0.98 6.34 2.96
N VAL A 79 1.01 5.55 1.88
CA VAL A 79 1.39 6.07 0.55
C VAL A 79 0.41 7.14 0.07
N GLY A 80 -0.89 6.92 0.23
CA GLY A 80 -1.92 7.91 -0.13
C GLY A 80 -1.76 9.21 0.65
N ALA A 81 -1.48 9.11 1.96
CA ALA A 81 -1.25 10.27 2.82
C ALA A 81 -0.08 11.15 2.36
N PHE A 82 0.88 10.59 1.63
CA PHE A 82 1.99 11.33 1.04
C PHE A 82 1.69 11.82 -0.39
N LEU A 83 1.14 10.97 -1.25
CA LEU A 83 0.99 11.28 -2.68
C LEU A 83 -0.19 12.19 -3.01
N TYR A 84 -1.29 12.15 -2.24
CA TYR A 84 -2.42 13.06 -2.48
C TYR A 84 -2.07 14.53 -2.21
N PRO A 85 -1.41 14.90 -1.09
CA PRO A 85 -0.93 16.26 -0.91
C PRO A 85 0.07 16.66 -2.01
N LEU A 86 1.01 15.77 -2.34
CA LEU A 86 2.09 16.06 -3.30
C LEU A 86 1.57 16.36 -4.71
N HIS A 87 0.68 15.52 -5.24
CA HIS A 87 0.24 15.61 -6.63
C HIS A 87 -1.06 16.37 -6.80
N TYR A 88 -1.99 16.25 -5.86
CA TYR A 88 -3.34 16.81 -5.98
C TYR A 88 -3.60 18.04 -5.11
N ASN A 89 -2.60 18.53 -4.37
CA ASN A 89 -2.76 19.62 -3.41
C ASN A 89 -3.92 19.36 -2.43
N GLN A 90 -4.17 18.08 -2.09
CA GLN A 90 -5.18 17.67 -1.13
C GLN A 90 -4.52 17.52 0.24
N PRO A 91 -4.63 18.54 1.13
CA PRO A 91 -3.95 18.50 2.42
C PRO A 91 -4.53 17.41 3.32
N LEU A 92 -3.74 16.98 4.30
CA LEU A 92 -4.19 16.09 5.37
C LEU A 92 -5.16 16.84 6.29
N THR A 93 -6.44 16.83 5.93
CA THR A 93 -7.49 17.37 6.80
C THR A 93 -7.62 16.54 8.07
N ILE A 94 -8.27 17.09 9.10
CA ILE A 94 -8.55 16.35 10.35
C ILE A 94 -9.27 15.03 10.08
N LYS A 95 -10.17 14.98 9.08
CA LYS A 95 -10.86 13.76 8.66
C LYS A 95 -9.87 12.70 8.17
N VAL A 96 -8.89 13.09 7.35
CA VAL A 96 -7.85 12.19 6.82
C VAL A 96 -6.94 11.70 7.95
N VAL A 97 -6.55 12.58 8.87
CA VAL A 97 -5.74 12.21 10.04
C VAL A 97 -6.47 11.17 10.90
N ILE A 98 -7.75 11.37 11.18
CA ILE A 98 -8.57 10.41 11.93
C ILE A 98 -8.63 9.06 11.21
N GLN A 99 -8.78 9.04 9.88
CA GLN A 99 -8.76 7.81 9.09
C GLN A 99 -7.41 7.08 9.14
N ILE A 100 -6.30 7.82 9.11
CA ILE A 100 -4.95 7.25 9.29
C ILE A 100 -4.81 6.64 10.68
N LEU A 101 -5.27 7.33 11.74
CA LEU A 101 -5.26 6.79 13.10
C LEU A 101 -6.09 5.51 13.22
N LEU A 102 -7.28 5.47 12.64
CA LEU A 102 -8.10 4.25 12.59
C LEU A 102 -7.39 3.11 11.85
N ALA A 103 -6.70 3.42 10.74
CA ALA A 103 -5.90 2.43 10.02
C ALA A 103 -4.76 1.87 10.89
N LEU A 104 -4.08 2.72 11.67
CA LEU A 104 -3.06 2.28 12.62
C LEU A 104 -3.65 1.40 13.73
N CYS A 105 -4.83 1.74 14.27
CA CYS A 105 -5.52 0.90 15.26
C CYS A 105 -5.82 -0.50 14.71
N ILE A 106 -6.26 -0.61 13.45
CA ILE A 106 -6.52 -1.91 12.80
C ILE A 106 -5.24 -2.75 12.74
N ILE A 107 -4.09 -2.15 12.45
CA ILE A 107 -2.79 -2.85 12.46
C ILE A 107 -2.47 -3.35 13.87
N LEU A 108 -2.60 -2.49 14.88
CA LEU A 108 -2.27 -2.85 16.26
C LEU A 108 -3.12 -4.03 16.76
N VAL A 109 -4.42 -4.03 16.44
CA VAL A 109 -5.31 -5.17 16.75
C VAL A 109 -4.87 -6.44 16.01
N SER A 110 -4.30 -6.32 14.81
CA SER A 110 -3.81 -7.46 14.03
C SER A 110 -2.51 -8.08 14.55
N LEU A 111 -1.85 -7.43 15.52
CA LEU A 111 -0.62 -7.89 16.19
C LEU A 111 -0.88 -8.64 17.51
N ILE A 112 -2.10 -8.54 18.04
CA ILE A 112 -2.57 -9.23 19.25
C ILE A 112 -3.21 -10.55 18.82
#